data_AF-A0AAJ2SZG3-F1
#
_entry.id   AF-A0AAJ2SZG3-F1
#
_cell.length_a   1.000
_cell.length_b   1.000
_cell.length_c   1.000
_cell.angle_alpha   90.00
_cell.angle_beta   90.00
_cell.angle_gamma   90.00
#
_symmetry.space_group_name_H-M   'P 1'
#
loop_
_entity.id
_entity.type
_entity.pdbx_description
1 polymer ?
#
loop_
_entity_poly.entity_id
_entity_poly.type
_entity_poly.pdbx_seq_one_letter_code
_entity_poly.pdbx_strand_id
1 'polypeptide(L)' 'MLDETIDPGRVFDRKVRLWEIAEGCQLMDSHEAFRVLIRP' A
#
# COMPACT_ATOMS: atom_id res chain seq x y z
N MET A 1 -1.01 -25.90 3.57
CA MET A 1 0.37 -25.60 3.09
C MET A 1 0.28 -24.25 2.43
N LEU A 2 0.96 -23.22 2.95
CA LEU A 2 1.06 -21.95 2.24
C LEU A 2 2.11 -22.15 1.15
N ASP A 3 1.74 -21.96 -0.11
CA ASP A 3 2.74 -21.86 -1.17
C ASP A 3 3.65 -20.68 -0.82
N GLU A 4 4.96 -20.91 -0.64
CA GLU A 4 5.96 -19.92 -0.17
C GLU A 4 6.23 -18.78 -1.17
N THR A 5 5.34 -18.62 -2.15
CA THR A 5 5.41 -17.56 -3.15
C THR A 5 4.76 -16.31 -2.60
N ILE A 6 5.59 -15.31 -2.28
CA ILE A 6 5.09 -13.97 -1.99
C ILE A 6 4.61 -13.34 -3.29
N ASP A 7 3.36 -12.86 -3.31
CA ASP A 7 2.86 -11.92 -4.33
C ASP A 7 3.04 -10.48 -3.79
N PRO A 8 4.05 -9.73 -4.27
CA PRO A 8 4.26 -8.36 -3.82
C PRO A 8 3.10 -7.43 -4.19
N GLY A 9 2.24 -7.80 -5.14
CA GLY A 9 1.04 -7.04 -5.46
C GLY A 9 0.00 -7.06 -4.34
N ARG A 10 -0.01 -8.11 -3.51
CA ARG A 10 -0.95 -8.30 -2.39
C ARG A 10 -0.52 -7.66 -1.07
N VAL A 11 0.73 -7.20 -0.95
CA VAL A 11 1.14 -6.42 0.24
C VAL A 11 0.63 -5.00 0.22
N PHE A 12 0.20 -4.47 -0.94
CA PHE A 12 -0.38 -3.14 -1.03
C PHE A 12 -1.89 -3.19 -0.83
N ASP A 13 -2.36 -2.64 0.28
CA ASP A 13 -3.77 -2.59 0.67
C ASP A 13 -4.47 -1.29 0.21
N ARG A 14 -3.70 -0.28 -0.23
CA ARG A 14 -4.22 0.97 -0.80
C ARG A 14 -3.42 1.42 -2.03
N LYS A 15 -4.11 2.07 -2.98
CA LYS A 15 -3.52 2.68 -4.17
C LYS A 15 -3.91 4.15 -4.21
N VAL A 16 -2.92 5.01 -4.39
CA VAL A 16 -3.11 6.47 -4.49
C VAL A 16 -2.38 7.02 -5.70
N ARG A 17 -2.80 8.18 -6.19
CA ARG A 17 -2.11 8.93 -7.24
C ARG A 17 -0.91 9.67 -6.68
N LEU A 18 0.02 10.08 -7.53
CA LEU A 18 1.21 10.82 -7.11
C LEU A 18 0.87 12.13 -6.36
N TRP A 19 -0.19 12.84 -6.77
CA TRP A 19 -0.62 14.07 -6.11
C TRP A 19 -1.30 13.84 -4.74
N GLU A 20 -1.62 12.58 -4.40
CA GLU A 20 -2.23 12.17 -3.13
C GLU A 20 -1.16 11.62 -2.15
N ILE A 21 0.12 11.83 -2.42
CA ILE A 21 1.23 11.28 -1.61
C ILE A 21 1.10 11.60 -0.12
N ALA A 22 0.64 12.80 0.23
CA ALA A 22 0.48 13.22 1.62
C ALA A 22 -0.61 12.40 2.34
N GLU A 23 -1.71 12.11 1.66
CA GLU A 23 -2.78 11.25 2.16
C GLU A 23 -2.29 9.81 2.29
N GLY A 24 -1.55 9.31 1.30
CA GLY A 24 -0.90 8.00 1.39
C GLY A 24 0.01 7.86 2.61
N CYS A 25 0.79 8.90 2.93
CA CYS A 25 1.62 8.92 4.14
C CYS A 25 0.77 8.91 5.42
N GLN A 26 -0.31 9.69 5.48
CA GLN A 26 -1.19 9.73 6.65
C GLN A 26 -1.89 8.38 6.91
N LEU A 27 -2.35 7.69 5.87
CA LEU A 27 -2.98 6.37 6.00
C LEU A 27 -2.03 5.33 6.64
N MET A 28 -0.74 5.39 6.33
CA MET A 28 0.25 4.50 6.95
C MET A 28 0.53 4.90 8.39
N ASP A 29 0.59 6.22 8.68
CA ASP A 29 0.82 6.76 10.02
C ASP A 29 -0.34 6.44 10.98
N SER A 30 -1.59 6.53 10.51
CA SER A 30 -2.79 6.19 11.28
C SER A 30 -3.05 4.68 11.40
N HIS A 31 -2.18 3.84 10.81
CA HIS A 31 -2.36 2.39 10.69
C HIS A 31 -3.65 1.96 9.96
N GLU A 32 -4.21 2.83 9.12
CA GLU A 32 -5.33 2.51 8.23
C GLU A 32 -4.87 1.81 6.94
N ALA A 33 -3.58 1.88 6.65
CA ALA A 33 -2.92 1.16 5.58
C ALA A 33 -1.59 0.53 6.05
N PHE A 34 -1.28 -0.68 5.57
CA PHE A 34 0.01 -1.32 5.85
C PHE A 34 1.06 -0.94 4.80
N ARG A 35 0.66 -0.85 3.53
CA ARG A 35 1.51 -0.41 2.43
C ARG A 35 0.68 0.24 1.32
N VAL A 36 1.08 1.45 0.95
CA VAL A 36 0.45 2.21 -0.14
C VAL A 36 1.24 2.05 -1.44
N LEU A 37 0.55 1.81 -2.55
CA LEU A 37 1.12 1.80 -3.88
C LEU A 37 0.81 3.12 -4.61
N ILE A 38 1.84 3.88 -4.95
CA ILE A 38 1.69 5.09 -5.76
C ILE A 38 1.58 4.68 -7.23
N ARG A 39 0.56 5.21 -7.91
CA ARG A 39 0.39 5.10 -9.36
C ARG A 39 0.61 6.47 -10.00
N PRO A 40 1.35 6.56 -11.12
CA PRO A 40 1.44 7.78 -11.91
C PRO A 40 0.05 8.30 -12.31
#